data_AF-A0A7V1HBY3-F1
#
_entry.id   AF-A0A7V1HBY3-F1
#
_cell.length_a   1.000
_cell.length_b   1.000
_cell.length_c   1.000
_cell.angle_alpha   90.00
_cell.angle_beta   90.00
_cell.angle_gamma   90.00
#
_symmetry.space_group_name_H-M   'P 1'
#
loop_
_entity.id
_entity.type
_entity.pdbx_description
1 polymer ?
#
loop_
_entity_poly.entity_id
_entity_poly.type
_entity_poly.pdbx_seq_one_letter_code
_entity_poly.pdbx_strand_id
1 'polypeptide(L)'
;MKNKIILSVILGSLFFAGSAFTEERFFEIKAKKFSYTPNIIKVNKGDLVRIRLISEDVHHGFFLDGYNIQTSAYPGQEGSLKFVADKTGRFSFRCSVTCGEFHPYMIGLLKVEPNRLYFFGVYFSIILGIGAVILTIRRKNVGSFKLFGLIPLDWRFELTKYKFVRSLFKSRLFPFVPILINLAIFTALLLAMFTGGFSAGNYNVGIMIVWILWWVLLMLFMVPVVGRFWCMVCPFPMIGDWIQRGKLLMVGRQKFWGLNKRWPKKWNNLWPLVILFFITTWFSGFFTVRPLASFILLGGIILSAIIFSLFFRKRSFCLYACPVSGFQGLYANFSICEVRVKDPNICKNHTPKTCAVGSEKGYGCPWMELPYDMNRNTY
;
A
#
# COMPACT_ATOMS: atom_id res chain seq x y z
N MET A 1 -14.38 32.08 2.50
CA MET A 1 -13.35 31.11 2.94
C MET A 1 -13.08 29.98 1.94
N LYS A 2 -14.10 29.36 1.30
CA LYS A 2 -13.91 28.25 0.33
C LYS A 2 -12.97 28.58 -0.84
N ASN A 3 -13.04 29.78 -1.42
CA ASN A 3 -12.20 30.15 -2.58
C ASN A 3 -10.72 30.38 -2.21
N LYS A 4 -10.40 30.77 -0.97
CA LYS A 4 -9.01 30.97 -0.51
C LYS A 4 -8.28 29.65 -0.30
N ILE A 5 -8.99 28.61 0.17
CA ILE A 5 -8.45 27.25 0.34
C ILE A 5 -8.18 26.60 -1.03
N ILE A 6 -9.03 26.86 -2.02
CA ILE A 6 -8.86 26.35 -3.40
C ILE A 6 -7.60 26.96 -4.03
N LEU A 7 -7.41 28.27 -3.90
CA LEU A 7 -6.23 28.95 -4.41
C LEU A 7 -4.95 28.44 -3.73
N SER A 8 -4.98 28.18 -2.42
CA SER A 8 -3.83 27.66 -1.68
C SER A 8 -3.51 26.19 -1.97
N VAL A 9 -4.51 25.34 -2.24
CA VAL A 9 -4.29 23.94 -2.64
C VAL A 9 -3.76 23.87 -4.07
N ILE A 10 -4.29 24.69 -4.99
CA ILE A 10 -3.81 24.78 -6.38
C ILE A 10 -2.38 25.36 -6.40
N LEU A 11 -2.12 26.47 -5.70
CA LEU A 11 -0.75 27.02 -5.58
C LEU A 11 0.20 26.03 -4.89
N GLY A 12 -0.24 25.33 -3.84
CA GLY A 12 0.58 24.33 -3.15
C GLY A 12 0.96 23.15 -4.04
N SER A 13 0.02 22.65 -4.85
CA SER A 13 0.27 21.58 -5.82
C SER A 13 1.16 22.02 -7.00
N LEU A 14 1.09 23.28 -7.40
CA LEU A 14 1.99 23.87 -8.40
C LEU A 14 3.41 24.09 -7.84
N PHE A 15 3.55 24.43 -6.56
CA PHE A 15 4.84 24.61 -5.90
C PHE A 15 5.62 23.28 -5.77
N PHE A 16 4.95 22.16 -5.51
CA PHE A 16 5.60 20.84 -5.41
C PHE A 16 5.96 20.22 -6.76
N ALA A 17 5.41 20.70 -7.88
CA ALA A 17 5.73 20.19 -9.22
C ALA A 17 7.11 20.65 -9.74
N GLY A 18 7.73 21.65 -9.10
CA GLY A 18 9.01 22.22 -9.52
C GLY A 18 10.25 21.45 -9.05
N SER A 19 10.14 20.61 -8.02
CA SER A 19 11.25 19.79 -7.56
C SER A 19 11.28 18.49 -8.35
N ALA A 20 11.89 18.54 -9.55
CA ALA A 20 12.32 17.32 -10.22
C ALA A 20 13.15 16.51 -9.21
N PHE A 21 12.73 15.28 -8.95
CA PHE A 21 13.46 14.37 -8.07
C PHE A 21 14.83 14.11 -8.71
N THR A 22 15.88 14.71 -8.16
CA THR A 22 17.25 14.42 -8.59
C THR A 22 17.60 13.02 -8.09
N GLU A 23 17.52 12.04 -8.98
CA GLU A 23 17.97 10.70 -8.70
C GLU A 23 19.50 10.64 -8.87
N GLU A 24 20.22 10.14 -7.85
CA GLU A 24 21.66 9.90 -7.98
C GLU A 24 21.88 8.61 -8.77
N ARG A 25 22.50 8.73 -9.94
CA ARG A 25 22.83 7.61 -10.83
C ARG A 25 24.32 7.33 -10.76
N PHE A 26 24.69 6.16 -10.27
CA PHE A 26 26.07 5.71 -10.19
C PHE A 26 26.42 4.80 -11.37
N PHE A 27 27.49 5.12 -12.10
CA PHE A 27 28.01 4.31 -13.18
C PHE A 27 29.48 3.97 -12.95
N GLU A 28 29.78 2.68 -12.95
CA GLU A 28 31.15 2.19 -13.05
C GLU A 28 31.50 1.97 -14.53
N ILE A 29 32.48 2.71 -15.02
CA ILE A 29 32.97 2.63 -16.40
C ILE A 29 34.36 2.00 -16.37
N LYS A 30 34.47 0.84 -17.00
CA LYS A 30 35.75 0.14 -17.20
C LYS A 30 36.34 0.56 -18.53
N ALA A 31 37.53 1.12 -18.50
CA ALA A 31 38.32 1.52 -19.64
C ALA A 31 39.38 0.45 -19.93
N LYS A 32 39.34 -0.07 -21.15
CA LYS A 32 40.33 -0.98 -21.70
C LYS A 32 40.75 -0.40 -23.05
N LYS A 33 41.92 -0.78 -23.58
CA LYS A 33 42.36 -0.39 -24.92
C LYS A 33 41.20 -0.46 -25.92
N PHE A 34 40.92 0.69 -26.50
CA PHE A 34 39.96 0.91 -27.59
C PHE A 34 38.48 0.81 -27.21
N SER A 35 38.12 0.66 -25.94
CA SER A 35 36.71 0.54 -25.54
C SER A 35 36.40 1.01 -24.11
N TYR A 36 35.19 1.51 -23.92
CA TYR A 36 34.59 1.71 -22.61
C TYR A 36 33.48 0.69 -22.38
N THR A 37 33.38 0.16 -21.17
CA THR A 37 32.30 -0.73 -20.74
C THR A 37 31.64 -0.19 -19.47
N PRO A 38 30.36 0.25 -19.50
CA PRO A 38 29.51 0.34 -20.69
C PRO A 38 29.94 1.49 -21.63
N ASN A 39 29.75 1.30 -22.94
CA ASN A 39 29.99 2.34 -23.94
C ASN A 39 28.79 3.27 -24.13
N ILE A 40 27.61 2.93 -23.60
CA ILE A 40 26.41 3.76 -23.66
C ILE A 40 25.83 3.91 -22.26
N ILE A 41 25.67 5.15 -21.82
CA ILE A 41 25.08 5.52 -20.54
C ILE A 41 23.78 6.26 -20.81
N LYS A 42 22.68 5.85 -20.18
CA LYS A 42 21.37 6.47 -20.34
C LYS A 42 20.93 7.10 -19.02
N VAL A 43 20.57 8.38 -19.04
CA VAL A 43 20.12 9.14 -17.87
C VAL A 43 18.98 10.07 -18.25
N ASN A 44 18.23 10.56 -17.27
CA ASN A 44 17.19 11.57 -17.48
C ASN A 44 17.73 12.98 -17.22
N LYS A 45 17.13 13.97 -17.87
CA LYS A 45 17.40 15.38 -17.57
C LYS A 45 17.11 15.67 -16.09
N GLY A 46 18.09 16.18 -15.36
CA GLY A 46 18.01 16.51 -13.93
C GLY A 46 18.61 15.46 -12.99
N ASP A 47 19.06 14.31 -13.51
CA ASP A 47 19.74 13.28 -12.71
C ASP A 47 21.13 13.77 -12.26
N LEU A 48 21.54 13.36 -11.06
CA LEU A 48 22.89 13.57 -10.54
C LEU A 48 23.75 12.36 -10.89
N VAL A 49 24.62 12.52 -11.88
CA VAL A 49 25.42 11.43 -12.43
C VAL A 49 26.76 11.38 -11.70
N ARG A 50 27.07 10.23 -11.10
CA ARG A 50 28.38 9.92 -10.52
C ARG A 50 29.02 8.82 -11.34
N ILE A 51 30.18 9.13 -11.92
CA ILE A 51 30.96 8.20 -12.74
C ILE A 51 32.20 7.80 -11.94
N ARG A 52 32.44 6.49 -11.86
CA ARG A 52 33.70 5.89 -11.40
C ARG A 52 34.40 5.28 -12.60
N LEU A 53 35.56 5.80 -12.95
CA LEU A 53 36.38 5.32 -14.05
C LEU A 53 37.43 4.36 -13.51
N ILE A 54 37.47 3.14 -14.05
CA ILE A 54 38.45 2.11 -13.69
C ILE A 54 39.24 1.79 -14.96
N SER A 55 40.57 1.86 -14.89
CA SER A 55 41.43 1.38 -15.97
C SER A 55 41.85 -0.07 -15.72
N GLU A 56 41.73 -0.93 -16.72
CA GLU A 56 42.12 -2.35 -16.65
C GLU A 56 43.52 -2.64 -17.23
N ASP A 57 44.12 -1.72 -18.01
CA ASP A 57 45.37 -2.00 -18.72
C ASP A 57 46.39 -0.85 -18.72
N VAL A 58 46.02 0.36 -19.18
CA VAL A 58 46.93 1.51 -19.31
C VAL A 58 46.29 2.80 -18.79
N HIS A 59 47.03 3.90 -18.69
CA HIS A 59 46.43 5.17 -18.28
C HIS A 59 45.35 5.61 -19.28
N HIS A 60 44.10 5.72 -18.80
CA HIS A 60 42.96 6.16 -19.60
C HIS A 60 42.39 7.45 -19.04
N GLY A 61 42.00 8.33 -19.94
CA GLY A 61 41.20 9.51 -19.65
C GLY A 61 39.71 9.26 -19.88
N PHE A 62 38.89 10.18 -19.41
CA PHE A 62 37.48 10.31 -19.73
C PHE A 62 37.19 11.80 -19.86
N PHE A 63 36.70 12.22 -21.03
CA PHE A 63 36.27 13.57 -21.32
C PHE A 63 34.86 13.51 -21.88
N LEU A 64 33.91 14.22 -21.26
CA LEU A 64 32.53 14.27 -21.71
C LEU A 64 32.29 15.56 -22.52
N ASP A 65 32.10 15.40 -23.83
CA ASP A 65 31.83 16.51 -24.74
C ASP A 65 30.47 17.15 -24.41
N GLY A 66 30.37 18.48 -24.49
CA GLY A 66 29.16 19.26 -24.18
C GLY A 66 28.97 19.61 -22.70
N TYR A 67 29.66 18.90 -21.81
CA TYR A 67 29.79 19.21 -20.38
C TYR A 67 31.17 19.77 -20.01
N ASN A 68 32.20 19.53 -20.85
CA ASN A 68 33.57 19.99 -20.64
C ASN A 68 34.16 19.55 -19.29
N ILE A 69 33.83 18.32 -18.89
CA ILE A 69 34.30 17.71 -17.66
C ILE A 69 35.17 16.51 -17.99
N GLN A 70 36.19 16.29 -17.17
CA GLN A 70 37.16 15.24 -17.38
C GLN A 70 37.67 14.61 -16.10
N THR A 71 38.10 13.35 -16.20
CA THR A 71 38.79 12.59 -15.16
C THR A 71 39.73 11.58 -15.82
N SER A 72 40.60 10.94 -15.06
CA SER A 72 41.53 9.92 -15.58
C SER A 72 41.75 8.83 -14.54
N ALA A 73 42.16 7.65 -15.00
CA ALA A 73 42.40 6.48 -14.16
C ALA A 73 43.65 5.72 -14.63
N TYR A 74 44.50 5.35 -13.68
CA TYR A 74 45.62 4.43 -13.89
C TYR A 74 45.20 3.02 -13.46
N PRO A 75 45.86 1.96 -13.96
CA PRO A 75 45.68 0.63 -13.41
C PRO A 75 45.92 0.63 -11.89
N GLY A 76 44.91 0.29 -11.10
CA GLY A 76 44.96 0.33 -9.63
C GLY A 76 44.62 1.68 -8.97
N GLN A 77 44.44 2.76 -9.75
CA GLN A 77 44.00 4.08 -9.25
C GLN A 77 42.79 4.59 -10.04
N GLU A 78 41.67 4.73 -9.36
CA GLU A 78 40.39 5.05 -9.97
C GLU A 78 40.14 6.55 -10.09
N GLY A 79 39.52 6.95 -11.20
CA GLY A 79 39.01 8.30 -11.40
C GLY A 79 37.56 8.42 -10.94
N SER A 80 37.16 9.59 -10.47
CA SER A 80 35.74 9.87 -10.20
C SER A 80 35.32 11.23 -10.74
N LEU A 81 34.05 11.34 -11.12
CA LEU A 81 33.43 12.56 -11.63
C LEU A 81 31.98 12.63 -11.16
N LYS A 82 31.50 13.83 -10.86
CA LYS A 82 30.11 14.07 -10.47
C LYS A 82 29.57 15.31 -11.19
N PHE A 83 28.44 15.19 -11.85
CA PHE A 83 27.79 16.29 -12.56
C PHE A 83 26.27 16.11 -12.65
N VAL A 84 25.55 17.17 -13.00
CA VAL A 84 24.11 17.14 -13.22
C VAL A 84 23.82 17.07 -14.71
N ALA A 85 23.00 16.11 -15.15
CA ALA A 85 22.59 15.99 -16.54
C ALA A 85 21.51 17.03 -16.90
N ASP A 86 21.90 18.29 -17.06
CA ASP A 86 21.01 19.45 -17.28
C ASP A 86 20.57 19.66 -18.75
N LYS A 87 21.25 19.05 -19.73
CA LYS A 87 21.01 19.21 -21.17
C LYS A 87 20.50 17.89 -21.76
N THR A 88 19.38 17.93 -22.46
CA THR A 88 18.87 16.77 -23.20
C THR A 88 19.60 16.60 -24.52
N GLY A 89 19.98 15.37 -24.86
CA GLY A 89 20.73 15.13 -26.08
C GLY A 89 21.59 13.87 -26.03
N ARG A 90 22.49 13.78 -27.00
CA ARG A 90 23.50 12.73 -27.13
C ARG A 90 24.86 13.40 -27.00
N PHE A 91 25.64 13.00 -26.01
CA PHE A 91 26.95 13.56 -25.70
C PHE A 91 27.99 12.45 -25.81
N SER A 92 28.98 12.61 -26.68
CA SER A 92 30.10 11.67 -26.74
C SER A 92 30.99 11.85 -25.52
N PHE A 93 31.55 10.75 -25.03
CA PHE A 93 32.70 10.80 -24.16
C PHE A 93 33.85 10.02 -24.78
N ARG A 94 35.07 10.51 -24.59
CA ARG A 94 36.28 10.01 -25.24
C ARG A 94 37.45 9.98 -24.27
N CYS A 95 38.50 9.28 -24.66
CA CYS A 95 39.72 9.27 -23.87
C CYS A 95 40.44 10.62 -24.01
N SER A 96 40.75 11.30 -22.90
CA SER A 96 41.54 12.55 -22.90
C SER A 96 43.06 12.32 -22.90
N VAL A 97 43.49 11.05 -22.78
CA VAL A 97 44.90 10.67 -22.66
C VAL A 97 45.26 9.68 -23.76
N THR A 98 46.41 9.86 -24.39
CA THR A 98 46.92 8.95 -25.42
C THR A 98 47.12 7.55 -24.85
N CYS A 99 46.24 6.60 -25.22
CA CYS A 99 46.16 5.26 -24.61
C CYS A 99 46.48 4.10 -25.58
N GLY A 100 46.93 4.40 -26.80
CA GLY A 100 47.35 3.41 -27.80
C GLY A 100 47.02 3.82 -29.24
N GLU A 101 47.29 2.92 -30.19
CA GLU A 101 47.17 3.18 -31.64
C GLU A 101 45.75 3.55 -32.08
N PHE A 102 44.72 2.88 -31.55
CA PHE A 102 43.32 3.20 -31.84
C PHE A 102 42.68 4.14 -30.80
N HIS A 103 43.47 4.99 -30.14
CA HIS A 103 42.98 6.00 -29.19
C HIS A 103 41.83 6.87 -29.74
N PRO A 104 41.87 7.38 -31.00
CA PRO A 104 40.78 8.21 -31.53
C PRO A 104 39.43 7.51 -31.65
N TYR A 105 39.41 6.18 -31.72
CA TYR A 105 38.19 5.38 -31.88
C TYR A 105 37.56 4.96 -30.53
N MET A 106 38.24 5.28 -29.42
CA MET A 106 37.75 4.99 -28.07
C MET A 106 36.68 6.03 -27.66
N ILE A 107 35.44 5.79 -28.09
CA ILE A 107 34.31 6.68 -27.89
C ILE A 107 33.16 5.92 -27.22
N GLY A 108 32.53 6.56 -26.24
CA GLY A 108 31.24 6.17 -25.69
C GLY A 108 30.22 7.30 -25.79
N LEU A 109 28.98 7.00 -25.40
CA LEU A 109 27.83 7.87 -25.58
C LEU A 109 27.02 8.01 -24.29
N LEU A 110 26.84 9.24 -23.84
CA LEU A 110 25.84 9.62 -22.84
C LEU A 110 24.55 10.06 -23.55
N LYS A 111 23.47 9.33 -23.35
CA LYS A 111 22.13 9.66 -23.84
C LYS A 111 21.31 10.25 -22.69
N VAL A 112 21.00 11.55 -22.78
CA VAL A 112 20.16 12.26 -21.81
C VAL A 112 18.75 12.39 -22.38
N GLU A 113 17.80 11.62 -21.83
CA GLU A 113 16.40 11.64 -22.25
C GLU A 113 15.60 12.71 -21.47
N PRO A 114 14.59 13.36 -22.08
CA PRO A 114 13.72 14.26 -21.36
C PRO A 114 12.84 13.47 -20.38
N ASN A 115 12.65 13.97 -19.15
CA ASN A 115 11.86 13.30 -18.12
C ASN A 115 10.33 13.45 -18.34
N ARG A 116 9.83 13.15 -19.55
CA ARG A 116 8.43 13.39 -19.95
C ARG A 116 7.45 12.55 -19.13
N LEU A 117 7.83 11.32 -18.79
CA LEU A 117 6.99 10.38 -18.02
C LEU A 117 6.69 10.92 -16.62
N TYR A 118 7.70 11.48 -15.94
CA TYR A 118 7.50 12.11 -14.63
C TYR A 118 6.53 13.27 -14.71
N PHE A 119 6.77 14.22 -15.61
CA PHE A 119 5.89 15.39 -15.77
C PHE A 119 4.47 14.98 -16.14
N PHE A 120 4.31 14.03 -17.06
CA PHE A 120 3.00 13.48 -17.42
C PHE A 120 2.28 12.89 -16.20
N GLY A 121 2.95 12.06 -15.39
CA GLY A 121 2.37 11.48 -14.18
C GLY A 121 1.95 12.53 -13.14
N VAL A 122 2.78 13.56 -12.95
CA VAL A 122 2.49 14.69 -12.04
C VAL A 122 1.27 15.46 -12.52
N TYR A 123 1.26 15.92 -13.77
CA TYR A 123 0.13 16.67 -14.33
C TYR A 123 -1.15 15.86 -14.36
N PHE A 124 -1.09 14.58 -14.75
CA PHE A 124 -2.25 13.69 -14.76
C PHE A 124 -2.84 13.51 -13.37
N SER A 125 -2.02 13.33 -12.34
CA SER A 125 -2.45 13.20 -10.94
C SER A 125 -3.10 14.48 -10.42
N ILE A 126 -2.52 15.65 -10.76
CA ILE A 126 -3.09 16.97 -10.39
C ILE A 126 -4.44 17.17 -11.08
N ILE A 127 -4.55 16.89 -12.39
CA ILE A 127 -5.80 17.02 -13.15
C ILE A 127 -6.88 16.10 -12.58
N LEU A 128 -6.55 14.84 -12.28
CA LEU A 128 -7.49 13.92 -11.64
C LEU A 128 -7.94 14.40 -10.26
N GLY A 129 -7.01 14.89 -9.43
CA GLY A 129 -7.30 15.44 -8.11
C GLY A 129 -8.22 16.65 -8.16
N ILE A 130 -7.91 17.63 -9.02
CA ILE A 130 -8.72 18.83 -9.22
C ILE A 130 -10.08 18.47 -9.81
N GLY A 131 -10.13 17.58 -10.81
CA GLY A 131 -11.37 17.10 -11.41
C GLY A 131 -12.29 16.44 -10.39
N ALA A 132 -11.76 15.56 -9.52
CA ALA A 132 -12.53 14.93 -8.46
C ALA A 132 -13.07 15.96 -7.44
N VAL A 133 -12.27 16.96 -7.05
CA VAL A 133 -12.70 18.04 -6.15
C VAL A 133 -13.79 18.90 -6.78
N ILE A 134 -13.64 19.31 -8.04
CA ILE A 134 -14.65 20.09 -8.77
C ILE A 134 -15.96 19.31 -8.88
N LEU A 135 -15.90 18.01 -9.23
CA LEU A 135 -17.08 17.14 -9.32
C LEU A 135 -17.78 16.99 -7.97
N THR A 136 -17.02 16.92 -6.88
CA THR A 136 -17.57 16.80 -5.52
C THR A 136 -18.23 18.11 -5.07
N ILE A 137 -17.63 19.26 -5.38
CA ILE A 137 -18.17 20.59 -5.02
C ILE A 137 -19.39 20.96 -5.88
N ARG A 138 -19.43 20.57 -7.16
CA ARG A 138 -20.53 20.91 -8.08
C ARG A 138 -21.83 20.14 -7.83
N ARG A 139 -21.83 19.08 -7.03
CA ARG A 139 -23.05 18.27 -6.81
C ARG A 139 -23.87 18.74 -5.61
N LYS A 140 -25.01 19.37 -5.90
CA LYS A 140 -26.19 19.37 -5.02
C LYS A 140 -26.68 17.94 -4.83
N ASN A 141 -27.17 17.60 -3.63
CA ASN A 141 -27.77 16.30 -3.29
C ASN A 141 -28.70 15.78 -4.40
N VAL A 142 -28.24 14.79 -5.17
CA VAL A 142 -29.08 14.04 -6.13
C VAL A 142 -29.24 12.63 -5.58
N GLY A 143 -30.49 12.26 -5.30
CA GLY A 143 -30.93 10.98 -4.72
C GLY A 143 -30.82 9.78 -5.66
N SER A 144 -29.62 9.49 -6.16
CA SER A 144 -29.28 8.23 -6.81
C SER A 144 -27.85 7.89 -6.41
N PHE A 145 -27.70 6.82 -5.62
CA PHE A 145 -26.42 6.39 -5.06
C PHE A 145 -25.51 5.90 -6.20
N LYS A 146 -24.69 6.81 -6.71
CA LYS A 146 -23.64 6.53 -7.68
C LYS A 146 -22.28 6.70 -7.00
N LEU A 147 -21.35 5.76 -7.20
CA LEU A 147 -19.98 5.85 -6.68
C LEU A 147 -19.26 7.01 -7.37
N PHE A 148 -18.75 7.98 -6.60
CA PHE A 148 -18.28 9.30 -7.08
C PHE A 148 -19.30 10.09 -7.91
N GLY A 149 -20.57 9.68 -7.87
CA GLY A 149 -21.58 10.26 -8.74
C GLY A 149 -21.57 9.75 -10.20
N LEU A 150 -20.61 8.93 -10.59
CA LEU A 150 -20.36 8.53 -11.98
C LEU A 150 -20.83 7.10 -12.28
N ILE A 151 -20.56 6.16 -11.37
CA ILE A 151 -20.82 4.73 -11.58
C ILE A 151 -22.11 4.33 -10.84
N PRO A 152 -23.15 3.82 -11.54
CA PRO A 152 -24.35 3.33 -10.88
C PRO A 152 -24.01 2.09 -10.04
N LEU A 153 -24.56 1.96 -8.82
CA LEU A 153 -24.23 0.86 -7.88
C LEU A 153 -24.93 -0.48 -8.22
N ASP A 154 -25.77 -0.50 -9.23
CA ASP A 154 -26.53 -1.65 -9.74
C ASP A 154 -25.66 -2.71 -10.45
N TRP A 155 -24.45 -2.36 -10.87
CA TRP A 155 -23.48 -3.30 -11.45
C TRP A 155 -22.98 -4.37 -10.47
N ARG A 156 -23.25 -4.22 -9.17
CA ARG A 156 -22.73 -5.12 -8.14
C ARG A 156 -23.50 -6.45 -8.10
N PHE A 157 -22.74 -7.51 -7.89
CA PHE A 157 -23.24 -8.86 -7.86
C PHE A 157 -23.65 -9.30 -6.45
N GLU A 158 -24.94 -9.63 -6.28
CA GLU A 158 -25.46 -10.11 -5.01
C GLU A 158 -25.10 -11.59 -4.78
N LEU A 159 -24.16 -11.84 -3.87
CA LEU A 159 -23.67 -13.19 -3.53
C LEU A 159 -24.80 -14.12 -3.02
N THR A 160 -25.79 -13.57 -2.32
CA THR A 160 -26.89 -14.31 -1.70
C THR A 160 -27.93 -14.85 -2.69
N LYS A 161 -27.84 -14.48 -3.97
CA LYS A 161 -28.70 -15.02 -5.04
C LYS A 161 -28.46 -16.53 -5.26
N TYR A 162 -27.23 -17.01 -5.04
CA TYR A 162 -26.90 -18.43 -5.19
C TYR A 162 -27.27 -19.22 -3.94
N LYS A 163 -28.06 -20.28 -4.11
CA LYS A 163 -28.53 -21.14 -3.00
C LYS A 163 -27.37 -21.74 -2.19
N PHE A 164 -26.30 -22.16 -2.87
CA PHE A 164 -25.09 -22.70 -2.23
C PHE A 164 -24.42 -21.67 -1.32
N VAL A 165 -24.13 -20.48 -1.85
CA VAL A 165 -23.50 -19.38 -1.10
C VAL A 165 -24.37 -18.95 0.07
N ARG A 166 -25.69 -18.87 -0.12
CA ARG A 166 -26.64 -18.57 0.95
C ARG A 166 -26.65 -19.64 2.05
N SER A 167 -26.58 -20.92 1.69
CA SER A 167 -26.48 -22.02 2.66
C SER A 167 -25.19 -21.93 3.45
N LEU A 168 -24.08 -21.66 2.76
CA LEU A 168 -22.78 -21.47 3.36
C LEU A 168 -22.79 -20.29 4.36
N PHE A 169 -23.32 -19.13 4.00
CA PHE A 169 -23.38 -17.96 4.89
C PHE A 169 -24.28 -18.15 6.12
N LYS A 170 -25.24 -19.08 6.06
CA LYS A 170 -26.07 -19.45 7.22
C LYS A 170 -25.35 -20.41 8.17
N SER A 171 -24.34 -21.13 7.70
CA SER A 171 -23.58 -22.07 8.52
C SER A 171 -22.71 -21.32 9.53
N ARG A 172 -22.69 -21.84 10.76
CA ARG A 172 -21.82 -21.34 11.84
C ARG A 172 -20.34 -21.59 11.56
N LEU A 173 -20.04 -22.60 10.75
CA LEU A 173 -18.68 -22.97 10.37
C LEU A 173 -18.10 -22.00 9.34
N PHE A 174 -18.93 -21.28 8.60
CA PHE A 174 -18.47 -20.41 7.52
C PHE A 174 -17.55 -19.28 7.97
N PRO A 175 -17.83 -18.51 9.04
CA PRO A 175 -16.83 -17.60 9.59
C PRO A 175 -15.72 -18.33 10.34
N PHE A 176 -16.04 -19.39 11.08
CA PHE A 176 -15.09 -20.02 12.00
C PHE A 176 -13.94 -20.75 11.30
N VAL A 177 -14.24 -21.60 10.31
CA VAL A 177 -13.24 -22.46 9.63
C VAL A 177 -12.20 -21.65 8.87
N PRO A 178 -12.55 -20.66 8.03
CA PRO A 178 -11.56 -19.84 7.33
C PRO A 178 -10.68 -19.04 8.28
N ILE A 179 -11.25 -18.53 9.39
CA ILE A 179 -10.46 -17.81 10.40
C ILE A 179 -9.45 -18.77 11.06
N LEU A 180 -9.86 -19.99 11.40
CA LEU A 180 -8.99 -20.98 12.04
C LEU A 180 -7.84 -21.40 11.11
N ILE A 181 -8.15 -21.69 9.84
CA ILE A 181 -7.14 -21.99 8.81
C ILE A 181 -6.17 -20.82 8.67
N ASN A 182 -6.69 -19.59 8.58
CA ASN A 182 -5.87 -18.40 8.44
C ASN A 182 -5.02 -18.12 9.69
N LEU A 183 -5.54 -18.41 10.89
CA LEU A 183 -4.76 -18.33 12.11
C LEU A 183 -3.58 -19.31 12.09
N ALA A 184 -3.81 -20.56 11.67
CA ALA A 184 -2.76 -21.56 11.55
C ALA A 184 -1.67 -21.13 10.55
N ILE A 185 -2.07 -20.65 9.37
CA ILE A 185 -1.16 -20.09 8.36
C ILE A 185 -0.39 -18.90 8.94
N PHE A 186 -1.08 -17.94 9.56
CA PHE A 186 -0.45 -16.75 10.11
C PHE A 186 0.55 -17.07 11.23
N THR A 187 0.24 -18.08 12.05
CA THR A 187 1.13 -18.56 13.11
C THR A 187 2.39 -19.19 12.52
N ALA A 188 2.24 -20.03 11.49
CA ALA A 188 3.39 -20.60 10.77
C ALA A 188 4.27 -19.51 10.12
N LEU A 189 3.66 -18.48 9.54
CA LEU A 189 4.39 -17.35 8.96
C LEU A 189 5.13 -16.52 10.02
N LEU A 190 4.51 -16.27 11.18
CA LEU A 190 5.17 -15.59 12.30
C LEU A 190 6.37 -16.39 12.82
N LEU A 191 6.23 -17.71 12.96
CA LEU A 191 7.33 -18.58 13.34
C LEU A 191 8.45 -18.54 12.29
N ALA A 192 8.11 -18.60 11.00
CA ALA A 192 9.09 -18.49 9.92
C ALA A 192 9.83 -17.13 9.91
N MET A 193 9.15 -16.03 10.22
CA MET A 193 9.78 -14.71 10.36
C MET A 193 10.68 -14.62 11.59
N PHE A 194 10.27 -15.23 12.71
CA PHE A 194 11.07 -15.29 13.92
C PHE A 194 12.35 -16.12 13.73
N THR A 195 12.23 -17.32 13.15
CA THR A 195 13.39 -18.21 12.90
C THR A 195 14.32 -17.67 11.82
N GLY A 196 13.80 -16.87 10.88
CA GLY A 196 14.61 -16.25 9.83
C GLY A 196 15.43 -15.03 10.26
N GLY A 197 15.20 -14.50 11.48
CA GLY A 197 16.04 -13.52 12.17
C GLY A 197 16.60 -12.39 11.28
N PHE A 198 17.89 -12.55 10.91
CA PHE A 198 18.73 -11.56 10.22
C PHE A 198 18.93 -11.83 8.72
N SER A 199 18.30 -12.86 8.17
CA SER A 199 18.39 -13.13 6.73
C SER A 199 17.77 -11.99 5.92
N ALA A 200 18.30 -11.74 4.72
CA ALA A 200 17.69 -10.77 3.81
C ALA A 200 16.25 -11.21 3.50
N GLY A 201 15.30 -10.26 3.53
CA GLY A 201 13.85 -10.53 3.44
C GLY A 201 13.44 -11.46 2.30
N ASN A 202 14.14 -11.44 1.17
CA ASN A 202 13.86 -12.27 0.00
C ASN A 202 14.10 -13.78 0.21
N TYR A 203 14.88 -14.16 1.22
CA TYR A 203 15.09 -15.57 1.58
C TYR A 203 14.11 -16.05 2.64
N ASN A 204 13.33 -15.14 3.25
CA ASN A 204 12.36 -15.50 4.26
C ASN A 204 10.97 -15.70 3.63
N VAL A 205 10.49 -16.95 3.68
CA VAL A 205 9.17 -17.33 3.16
C VAL A 205 8.04 -16.48 3.80
N GLY A 206 8.16 -16.14 5.09
CA GLY A 206 7.20 -15.29 5.79
C GLY A 206 7.09 -13.88 5.21
N ILE A 207 8.23 -13.24 4.94
CA ILE A 207 8.27 -11.92 4.29
C ILE A 207 7.66 -11.99 2.88
N MET A 208 8.11 -12.96 2.07
CA MET A 208 7.61 -13.11 0.69
C MET A 208 6.11 -13.32 0.66
N ILE A 209 5.56 -14.20 1.50
CA ILE A 209 4.13 -14.49 1.50
C ILE A 209 3.34 -13.28 2.01
N VAL A 210 3.72 -12.68 3.14
CA VAL A 210 2.92 -11.59 3.76
C VAL A 210 2.96 -10.30 2.92
N TRP A 211 4.15 -9.90 2.47
CA TRP A 211 4.33 -8.57 1.85
C TRP A 211 4.29 -8.58 0.33
N ILE A 212 4.60 -9.70 -0.32
CA ILE A 212 4.55 -9.80 -1.79
C ILE A 212 3.25 -10.47 -2.20
N LEU A 213 3.08 -11.77 -1.91
CA LEU A 213 1.95 -12.54 -2.41
C LEU A 213 0.62 -12.03 -1.84
N TRP A 214 0.52 -11.92 -0.52
CA TRP A 214 -0.72 -11.60 0.16
C TRP A 214 -1.10 -10.13 -0.02
N TRP A 215 -0.14 -9.20 0.06
CA TRP A 215 -0.43 -7.79 -0.19
C TRP A 215 -0.96 -7.57 -1.62
N VAL A 216 -0.34 -8.18 -2.62
CA VAL A 216 -0.82 -8.13 -4.01
C VAL A 216 -2.19 -8.79 -4.13
N LEU A 217 -2.40 -9.97 -3.55
CA LEU A 217 -3.70 -10.66 -3.57
C LEU A 217 -4.79 -9.81 -2.92
N LEU A 218 -4.50 -9.17 -1.79
CA LEU A 218 -5.43 -8.34 -1.05
C LEU A 218 -5.82 -7.10 -1.87
N MET A 219 -4.84 -6.40 -2.46
CA MET A 219 -5.07 -5.15 -3.18
C MET A 219 -5.63 -5.34 -4.58
N LEU A 220 -5.12 -6.31 -5.33
CA LEU A 220 -5.49 -6.52 -6.73
C LEU A 220 -6.76 -7.35 -6.88
N PHE A 221 -6.98 -8.32 -5.99
CA PHE A 221 -8.07 -9.28 -6.13
C PHE A 221 -9.10 -9.16 -5.00
N MET A 222 -8.70 -9.32 -3.73
CA MET A 222 -9.71 -9.46 -2.67
C MET A 222 -10.53 -8.19 -2.47
N VAL A 223 -9.89 -7.04 -2.36
CA VAL A 223 -10.60 -5.79 -2.09
C VAL A 223 -11.50 -5.36 -3.27
N PRO A 224 -11.06 -5.41 -4.54
CA PRO A 224 -11.92 -5.09 -5.68
C PRO A 224 -13.01 -6.14 -5.98
N VAL A 225 -12.80 -7.41 -5.68
CA VAL A 225 -13.77 -8.47 -6.01
C VAL A 225 -14.70 -8.77 -4.84
N VAL A 226 -14.14 -9.10 -3.67
CA VAL A 226 -14.88 -9.57 -2.49
C VAL A 226 -14.96 -8.54 -1.35
N GLY A 227 -14.47 -7.31 -1.57
CA GLY A 227 -14.61 -6.19 -0.65
C GLY A 227 -13.92 -6.44 0.70
N ARG A 228 -14.67 -6.37 1.79
CA ARG A 228 -14.19 -6.53 3.17
C ARG A 228 -14.13 -7.98 3.67
N PHE A 229 -14.21 -8.97 2.77
CA PHE A 229 -14.15 -10.38 3.16
C PHE A 229 -12.89 -10.70 3.98
N TRP A 230 -11.75 -10.06 3.68
CA TRP A 230 -10.52 -10.21 4.45
C TRP A 230 -10.70 -9.89 5.95
N CYS A 231 -11.40 -8.81 6.28
CA CYS A 231 -11.63 -8.41 7.67
C CYS A 231 -12.53 -9.39 8.44
N MET A 232 -13.33 -10.18 7.71
CA MET A 232 -14.12 -11.28 8.28
C MET A 232 -13.24 -12.47 8.64
N VAL A 233 -12.32 -12.86 7.75
CA VAL A 233 -11.41 -14.02 7.93
C VAL A 233 -10.11 -13.70 8.68
N CYS A 234 -9.92 -12.43 9.06
CA CYS A 234 -8.74 -11.97 9.77
C CYS A 234 -8.58 -12.72 11.11
N PRO A 235 -7.38 -13.24 11.44
CA PRO A 235 -7.15 -14.00 12.67
C PRO A 235 -7.12 -13.10 13.92
N PHE A 236 -6.79 -11.82 13.78
CA PHE A 236 -6.60 -10.88 14.91
C PHE A 236 -7.84 -10.72 15.81
N PRO A 237 -9.06 -10.47 15.27
CA PRO A 237 -10.24 -10.35 16.11
C PRO A 237 -10.69 -11.69 16.72
N MET A 238 -10.24 -12.84 16.23
CA MET A 238 -10.70 -14.15 16.73
C MET A 238 -10.32 -14.35 18.19
N ILE A 239 -9.07 -14.02 18.54
CA ILE A 239 -8.55 -14.17 19.89
C ILE A 239 -9.35 -13.27 20.84
N GLY A 240 -9.60 -12.02 20.44
CA GLY A 240 -10.41 -11.09 21.22
C GLY A 240 -11.88 -11.51 21.34
N ASP A 241 -12.49 -12.02 20.27
CA ASP A 241 -13.86 -12.55 20.29
C ASP A 241 -13.96 -13.77 21.23
N TRP A 242 -12.95 -14.64 21.25
CA TRP A 242 -12.92 -15.79 22.13
C TRP A 242 -12.76 -15.37 23.60
N ILE A 243 -11.84 -14.45 23.90
CA ILE A 243 -11.64 -13.88 25.24
C ILE A 243 -12.93 -13.23 25.76
N GLN A 244 -13.59 -12.40 24.95
CA GLN A 244 -14.81 -11.70 25.36
C GLN A 244 -16.01 -12.63 25.53
N ARG A 245 -16.13 -13.69 24.71
CA ARG A 245 -17.31 -14.58 24.70
C ARG A 245 -17.14 -15.82 25.57
N GLY A 246 -15.91 -16.22 25.89
CA GLY A 246 -15.57 -17.44 26.62
C GLY A 246 -15.94 -18.75 25.92
N LYS A 247 -16.52 -18.70 24.71
CA LYS A 247 -16.97 -19.86 23.92
C LYS A 247 -16.61 -19.66 22.45
N LEU A 248 -16.04 -20.69 21.82
CA LEU A 248 -15.60 -20.64 20.41
C LEU A 248 -16.75 -20.81 19.41
N LEU A 249 -17.65 -21.78 19.64
CA LEU A 249 -18.72 -22.16 18.70
C LEU A 249 -20.13 -22.05 19.26
N MET A 250 -20.29 -22.13 20.58
CA MET A 250 -21.59 -22.15 21.25
C MET A 250 -22.12 -20.75 21.52
N VAL A 251 -23.30 -20.46 20.97
CA VAL A 251 -24.05 -19.23 21.26
C VAL A 251 -24.79 -19.40 22.58
N GLY A 252 -24.70 -18.40 23.47
CA GLY A 252 -25.39 -18.37 24.75
C GLY A 252 -25.59 -16.95 25.25
N ARG A 253 -26.06 -16.79 26.49
CA ARG A 253 -26.25 -15.48 27.14
C ARG A 253 -24.95 -14.66 27.03
N GLN A 254 -25.05 -13.45 26.49
CA GLN A 254 -23.93 -12.57 26.12
C GLN A 254 -23.19 -12.05 27.38
N LYS A 255 -22.50 -12.94 28.10
CA LYS A 255 -21.66 -12.55 29.24
C LYS A 255 -20.31 -12.11 28.66
N PHE A 256 -20.08 -10.80 28.68
CA PHE A 256 -18.83 -10.22 28.20
C PHE A 256 -17.76 -10.32 29.29
N TRP A 257 -16.64 -10.96 28.96
CA TRP A 257 -15.41 -10.86 29.75
C TRP A 257 -14.64 -9.59 29.34
N GLY A 258 -14.27 -8.74 30.31
CA GLY A 258 -13.54 -7.48 30.10
C GLY A 258 -14.25 -6.24 30.64
N LEU A 259 -13.60 -5.08 30.51
CA LEU A 259 -14.08 -3.78 31.02
C LEU A 259 -15.24 -3.20 30.22
N ASN A 260 -15.48 -3.70 29.00
CA ASN A 260 -16.60 -3.33 28.12
C ASN A 260 -16.78 -1.80 27.93
N LYS A 261 -15.68 -1.03 27.96
CA LYS A 261 -15.74 0.42 27.78
C LYS A 261 -16.11 0.78 26.34
N ARG A 262 -16.81 1.90 26.18
CA ARG A 262 -17.13 2.47 24.85
C ARG A 262 -15.95 3.29 24.36
N TRP A 263 -15.69 3.25 23.05
CA TRP A 263 -14.68 4.11 22.43
C TRP A 263 -15.04 5.60 22.64
N PRO A 264 -14.06 6.47 22.97
CA PRO A 264 -14.32 7.89 23.19
C PRO A 264 -14.89 8.57 21.92
N LYS A 265 -15.98 9.33 22.07
CA LYS A 265 -16.63 10.03 20.94
C LYS A 265 -15.70 10.98 20.18
N LYS A 266 -14.74 11.60 20.87
CA LYS A 266 -13.76 12.55 20.27
C LYS A 266 -12.88 11.90 19.20
N TRP A 267 -12.63 10.60 19.32
CA TRP A 267 -11.76 9.82 18.43
C TRP A 267 -12.56 8.95 17.45
N ASN A 268 -13.84 9.25 17.25
CA ASN A 268 -14.72 8.53 16.33
C ASN A 268 -14.63 9.07 14.89
N ASN A 269 -13.43 9.44 14.45
CA ASN A 269 -13.15 9.94 13.11
C ASN A 269 -12.16 8.99 12.40
N LEU A 270 -12.04 9.14 11.07
CA LEU A 270 -11.15 8.30 10.25
C LEU A 270 -9.66 8.67 10.39
N TRP A 271 -9.36 9.85 10.95
CA TRP A 271 -7.99 10.39 11.05
C TRP A 271 -6.99 9.48 11.78
N PRO A 272 -7.30 8.86 12.93
CA PRO A 272 -6.39 7.93 13.60
C PRO A 272 -5.98 6.75 12.71
N LEU A 273 -6.93 6.19 11.96
CA LEU A 273 -6.68 5.10 11.02
C LEU A 273 -5.77 5.56 9.88
N VAL A 274 -6.05 6.75 9.33
CA VAL A 274 -5.26 7.35 8.24
C VAL A 274 -3.84 7.62 8.71
N ILE A 275 -3.65 8.26 9.86
CA ILE A 275 -2.32 8.56 10.42
C ILE A 275 -1.54 7.27 10.66
N LEU A 276 -2.17 6.26 11.28
CA LEU A 276 -1.51 4.98 11.53
C LEU A 276 -1.16 4.24 10.23
N PHE A 277 -2.01 4.32 9.21
CA PHE A 277 -1.72 3.78 7.89
C PHE A 277 -0.54 4.51 7.22
N PHE A 278 -0.49 5.84 7.30
CA PHE A 278 0.65 6.62 6.77
C PHE A 278 1.96 6.29 7.49
N ILE A 279 1.95 6.15 8.81
CA ILE A 279 3.14 5.75 9.58
C ILE A 279 3.61 4.35 9.13
N THR A 280 2.70 3.37 9.11
CA THR A 280 3.07 2.00 8.74
C THR A 280 3.56 1.87 7.29
N THR A 281 3.00 2.65 6.36
CA THR A 281 3.45 2.67 4.96
C THR A 281 4.78 3.41 4.77
N TRP A 282 5.01 4.50 5.51
CA TRP A 282 6.30 5.21 5.51
C TRP A 282 7.46 4.30 5.91
N PHE A 283 7.24 3.45 6.92
CA PHE A 283 8.24 2.48 7.39
C PHE A 283 8.17 1.11 6.68
N SER A 284 7.38 0.95 5.61
CA SER A 284 7.19 -0.35 4.94
C SER A 284 8.50 -0.94 4.38
N GLY A 285 9.41 -0.12 3.87
CA GLY A 285 10.74 -0.56 3.42
C GLY A 285 11.57 -1.20 4.54
N PHE A 286 11.46 -0.69 5.76
CA PHE A 286 12.14 -1.25 6.92
C PHE A 286 11.57 -2.62 7.31
N PHE A 287 10.23 -2.76 7.30
CA PHE A 287 9.56 -4.02 7.65
C PHE A 287 9.78 -5.12 6.61
N THR A 288 9.81 -4.76 5.32
CA THR A 288 9.95 -5.72 4.21
C THR A 288 11.35 -6.29 4.05
N VAL A 289 12.39 -5.58 4.50
CA VAL A 289 13.78 -6.05 4.38
C VAL A 289 14.22 -6.91 5.56
N ARG A 290 13.64 -6.70 6.76
CA ARG A 290 14.05 -7.37 8.01
C ARG A 290 12.95 -8.27 8.58
N PRO A 291 13.10 -9.62 8.54
CA PRO A 291 12.13 -10.57 9.08
C PRO A 291 11.75 -10.31 10.54
N LEU A 292 12.73 -10.06 11.41
CA LEU A 292 12.49 -9.78 12.83
C LEU A 292 11.64 -8.52 13.04
N ALA A 293 11.85 -7.47 12.22
CA ALA A 293 11.05 -6.24 12.31
C ALA A 293 9.59 -6.49 11.93
N SER A 294 9.35 -7.30 10.89
CA SER A 294 8.00 -7.74 10.52
C SER A 294 7.33 -8.60 11.60
N PHE A 295 8.07 -9.51 12.23
CA PHE A 295 7.57 -10.30 13.35
C PHE A 295 7.12 -9.41 14.52
N ILE A 296 7.96 -8.43 14.91
CA ILE A 296 7.65 -7.48 15.99
C ILE A 296 6.43 -6.63 15.62
N LEU A 297 6.34 -6.15 14.37
CA LEU A 297 5.20 -5.36 13.92
C LEU A 297 3.89 -6.16 13.98
N LEU A 298 3.85 -7.34 13.35
CA LEU A 298 2.63 -8.15 13.26
C LEU A 298 2.25 -8.74 14.62
N GLY A 299 3.23 -9.18 15.41
CA GLY A 299 3.04 -9.61 16.79
C GLY A 299 2.52 -8.47 17.68
N GLY A 300 3.06 -7.26 17.51
CA GLY A 300 2.60 -6.05 18.20
C GLY A 300 1.16 -5.69 17.84
N ILE A 301 0.77 -5.81 16.57
CA ILE A 301 -0.62 -5.63 16.12
C ILE A 301 -1.55 -6.66 16.80
N ILE A 302 -1.16 -7.94 16.86
CA ILE A 302 -1.94 -8.98 17.55
C ILE A 302 -2.08 -8.66 19.04
N LEU A 303 -0.97 -8.34 19.70
CA LEU A 303 -0.97 -8.00 21.13
C LEU A 303 -1.87 -6.79 21.40
N SER A 304 -1.80 -5.75 20.56
CA SER A 304 -2.67 -4.59 20.66
C SER A 304 -4.15 -4.95 20.47
N ALA A 305 -4.48 -5.87 19.55
CA ALA A 305 -5.85 -6.34 19.36
C ALA A 305 -6.38 -7.08 20.60
N ILE A 306 -5.54 -7.89 21.24
CA ILE A 306 -5.87 -8.59 22.50
C ILE A 306 -6.11 -7.58 23.62
N ILE A 307 -5.19 -6.63 23.82
CA ILE A 307 -5.34 -5.57 24.82
C ILE A 307 -6.64 -4.79 24.58
N PHE A 308 -6.89 -4.36 23.35
CA PHE A 308 -8.13 -3.65 23.02
C PHE A 308 -9.38 -4.48 23.30
N SER A 309 -9.34 -5.79 23.09
CA SER A 309 -10.48 -6.67 23.40
C SER A 309 -10.75 -6.79 24.90
N LEU A 310 -9.75 -6.61 25.77
CA LEU A 310 -9.94 -6.60 27.22
C LEU A 310 -10.55 -5.28 27.72
N PHE A 311 -10.17 -4.15 27.12
CA PHE A 311 -10.61 -2.82 27.54
C PHE A 311 -11.92 -2.37 26.88
N PHE A 312 -12.05 -2.56 25.57
CA PHE A 312 -13.13 -2.02 24.74
C PHE A 312 -14.06 -3.12 24.23
N ARG A 313 -15.33 -2.75 24.05
CA ARG A 313 -16.38 -3.67 23.60
C ARG A 313 -16.18 -4.18 22.17
N LYS A 314 -16.50 -5.46 21.93
CA LYS A 314 -16.57 -6.08 20.58
C LYS A 314 -15.31 -5.81 19.74
N ARG A 315 -15.42 -5.72 18.41
CA ARG A 315 -14.29 -5.47 17.49
C ARG A 315 -13.91 -3.98 17.39
N SER A 316 -13.80 -3.27 18.51
CA SER A 316 -13.40 -1.85 18.52
C SER A 316 -12.01 -1.62 17.91
N PHE A 317 -11.07 -2.54 18.11
CA PHE A 317 -9.75 -2.49 17.47
C PHE A 317 -9.85 -2.41 15.94
N CYS A 318 -10.67 -3.28 15.35
CA CYS A 318 -10.81 -3.36 13.90
C CYS A 318 -11.47 -2.11 13.30
N LEU A 319 -12.32 -1.42 14.07
CA LEU A 319 -13.01 -0.21 13.64
C LEU A 319 -12.13 1.04 13.75
N TYR A 320 -11.36 1.18 14.84
CA TYR A 320 -10.74 2.46 15.20
C TYR A 320 -9.20 2.45 15.25
N ALA A 321 -8.58 1.28 15.31
CA ALA A 321 -7.13 1.16 15.54
C ALA A 321 -6.39 0.28 14.52
N CYS A 322 -7.09 -0.52 13.70
CA CYS A 322 -6.45 -1.34 12.69
C CYS A 322 -6.20 -0.52 11.40
N PRO A 323 -4.94 -0.24 11.03
CA PRO A 323 -4.63 0.65 9.90
C PRO A 323 -5.13 0.08 8.57
N VAL A 324 -5.04 -1.24 8.42
CA VAL A 324 -5.48 -1.96 7.21
C VAL A 324 -7.00 -1.89 7.02
N SER A 325 -7.77 -1.94 8.12
CA SER A 325 -9.23 -2.02 8.10
C SER A 325 -9.90 -0.74 7.58
N GLY A 326 -9.37 0.43 7.99
CA GLY A 326 -9.84 1.73 7.50
C GLY A 326 -9.62 1.88 6.00
N PHE A 327 -8.41 1.56 5.53
CA PHE A 327 -8.05 1.57 4.13
C PHE A 327 -8.90 0.59 3.31
N GLN A 328 -8.97 -0.68 3.71
CA GLN A 328 -9.80 -1.68 3.03
C GLN A 328 -11.27 -1.26 2.91
N GLY A 329 -11.79 -0.50 3.87
CA GLY A 329 -13.11 0.11 3.78
C GLY A 329 -13.32 1.03 2.60
N LEU A 330 -12.38 1.95 2.40
CA LEU A 330 -12.48 2.95 1.34
C LEU A 330 -12.48 2.25 -0.03
N TYR A 331 -11.57 1.31 -0.23
CA TYR A 331 -11.44 0.56 -1.48
C TYR A 331 -12.55 -0.46 -1.69
N ALA A 332 -13.09 -1.06 -0.62
CA ALA A 332 -14.21 -1.99 -0.73
C ALA A 332 -15.47 -1.33 -1.30
N ASN A 333 -15.59 0.00 -1.33
CA ASN A 333 -16.68 0.65 -2.06
C ASN A 333 -16.62 0.43 -3.58
N PHE A 334 -15.49 -0.02 -4.13
CA PHE A 334 -15.37 -0.44 -5.53
C PHE A 334 -15.64 -1.93 -5.72
N SER A 335 -16.04 -2.66 -4.66
CA SER A 335 -16.20 -4.11 -4.77
C SER A 335 -17.29 -4.51 -5.75
N ILE A 336 -17.00 -5.53 -6.57
CA ILE A 336 -17.97 -6.12 -7.50
C ILE A 336 -19.05 -6.87 -6.73
N CYS A 337 -18.68 -7.62 -5.69
CA CYS A 337 -19.64 -8.38 -4.89
C CYS A 337 -20.21 -7.56 -3.73
N GLU A 338 -21.49 -7.78 -3.40
CA GLU A 338 -22.11 -7.21 -2.19
C GLU A 338 -23.12 -8.14 -1.51
N VAL A 339 -23.36 -7.85 -0.23
CA VAL A 339 -24.44 -8.41 0.58
C VAL A 339 -25.22 -7.24 1.14
N ARG A 340 -26.51 -7.16 0.83
CA ARG A 340 -27.40 -6.03 1.15
C ARG A 340 -28.78 -6.49 1.60
N VAL A 341 -29.52 -5.53 2.14
CA VAL A 341 -30.93 -5.73 2.52
C VAL A 341 -31.76 -5.89 1.26
N LYS A 342 -32.44 -7.02 1.13
CA LYS A 342 -33.34 -7.28 -0.01
C LYS A 342 -34.66 -6.52 0.09
N ASP A 343 -35.24 -6.46 1.28
CA ASP A 343 -36.49 -5.73 1.55
C ASP A 343 -36.35 -4.91 2.85
N PRO A 344 -36.22 -3.58 2.75
CA PRO A 344 -36.14 -2.69 3.90
C PRO A 344 -37.38 -2.72 4.79
N ASN A 345 -38.56 -3.06 4.27
CA ASN A 345 -39.80 -3.05 5.04
C ASN A 345 -39.86 -4.19 6.05
N ILE A 346 -39.39 -5.39 5.67
CA ILE A 346 -39.21 -6.51 6.61
C ILE A 346 -38.27 -6.10 7.73
N CYS A 347 -37.16 -5.46 7.38
CA CYS A 347 -36.21 -4.98 8.38
C CYS A 347 -36.84 -3.93 9.29
N LYS A 348 -37.60 -2.95 8.77
CA LYS A 348 -38.30 -1.93 9.57
C LYS A 348 -39.24 -2.56 10.60
N ASN A 349 -40.07 -3.50 10.18
CA ASN A 349 -41.08 -4.16 11.02
C ASN A 349 -40.50 -5.11 12.08
N HIS A 350 -39.26 -5.58 11.89
CA HIS A 350 -38.57 -6.43 12.86
C HIS A 350 -38.04 -5.59 14.04
N THR A 351 -38.81 -5.50 15.13
CA THR A 351 -38.49 -4.70 16.32
C THR A 351 -37.28 -5.16 17.14
N PRO A 352 -37.02 -6.47 17.40
CA PRO A 352 -35.89 -6.85 18.27
C PRO A 352 -34.52 -6.67 17.59
N LYS A 353 -34.48 -6.42 16.27
CA LYS A 353 -33.26 -6.19 15.47
C LYS A 353 -32.13 -7.16 15.86
N THR A 354 -32.45 -8.46 15.90
CA THR A 354 -31.53 -9.52 16.34
C THR A 354 -30.20 -9.54 15.56
N CYS A 355 -30.17 -9.00 14.33
CA CYS A 355 -28.94 -8.79 13.56
C CYS A 355 -27.92 -7.84 14.23
N ALA A 356 -28.37 -6.85 15.01
CA ALA A 356 -27.50 -5.89 15.71
C ALA A 356 -27.30 -6.28 17.19
N VAL A 357 -28.38 -6.69 17.86
CA VAL A 357 -28.40 -7.00 19.30
C VAL A 357 -27.95 -8.43 19.60
N GLY A 358 -28.22 -9.36 18.70
CA GLY A 358 -28.06 -10.80 18.89
C GLY A 358 -29.34 -11.48 19.36
N SER A 359 -29.32 -12.81 19.36
CA SER A 359 -30.38 -13.70 19.86
C SER A 359 -29.76 -14.98 20.42
N GLU A 360 -30.58 -15.87 20.97
CA GLU A 360 -30.13 -17.20 21.42
C GLU A 360 -29.55 -18.04 20.26
N LYS A 361 -29.99 -17.77 19.02
CA LYS A 361 -29.55 -18.52 17.83
C LYS A 361 -28.29 -17.96 17.18
N GLY A 362 -27.88 -16.72 17.51
CA GLY A 362 -26.71 -16.08 16.91
C GLY A 362 -26.28 -14.76 17.57
N TYR A 363 -24.99 -14.45 17.52
CA TYR A 363 -24.43 -13.20 18.03
C TYR A 363 -24.89 -11.99 17.21
N GLY A 364 -25.08 -10.85 17.87
CA GLY A 364 -25.28 -9.58 17.17
C GLY A 364 -24.03 -9.17 16.41
N CYS A 365 -24.16 -8.21 15.47
CA CYS A 365 -23.04 -7.75 14.65
C CYS A 365 -21.80 -7.40 15.52
N PRO A 366 -20.67 -8.11 15.33
CA PRO A 366 -19.46 -7.89 16.11
C PRO A 366 -18.76 -6.58 15.71
N TRP A 367 -19.04 -6.08 14.52
CA TRP A 367 -18.54 -4.80 14.00
C TRP A 367 -19.39 -3.61 14.44
N MET A 368 -20.40 -3.80 15.30
CA MET A 368 -21.32 -2.73 15.74
C MET A 368 -22.05 -1.98 14.61
N GLU A 369 -21.98 -2.52 13.40
CA GLU A 369 -22.71 -2.04 12.24
C GLU A 369 -24.17 -2.44 12.30
N LEU A 370 -24.99 -1.72 11.55
CA LEU A 370 -26.43 -1.94 11.42
C LEU A 370 -26.72 -2.57 10.05
N PRO A 371 -26.83 -3.91 9.93
CA PRO A 371 -26.99 -4.57 8.63
C PRO A 371 -28.23 -4.10 7.87
N TYR A 372 -29.27 -3.66 8.59
CA TYR A 372 -30.52 -3.19 8.00
C TYR A 372 -30.44 -1.80 7.35
N ASP A 373 -29.38 -1.04 7.59
CA ASP A 373 -29.16 0.32 7.04
C ASP A 373 -27.81 0.41 6.28
N MET A 374 -27.18 -0.73 6.03
CA MET A 374 -25.85 -0.81 5.47
C MET A 374 -25.88 -0.56 3.96
N ASN A 375 -25.64 0.69 3.56
CA ASN A 375 -25.60 1.10 2.15
C ASN A 375 -24.16 1.24 1.61
N ARG A 376 -23.18 1.52 2.49
CA ARG A 376 -21.77 1.70 2.14
C ARG A 376 -20.93 0.55 2.68
N ASN A 377 -19.78 0.31 2.05
CA ASN A 377 -18.82 -0.69 2.52
C ASN A 377 -17.81 -0.11 3.52
N THR A 378 -17.97 1.16 3.95
CA THR A 378 -16.95 1.90 4.69
C THR A 378 -17.14 1.98 6.21
N TYR A 379 -18.21 1.44 6.81
CA TYR A 379 -18.82 1.80 8.11
C TYR A 379 -19.92 2.85 7.95
#